data_AF-A0A0X3THJ9-F1
#
_entry.id   AF-A0A0X3THJ9-F1
#
_cell.length_a   1.000
_cell.length_b   1.000
_cell.length_c   1.000
_cell.angle_alpha   90.00
_cell.angle_beta   90.00
_cell.angle_gamma   90.00
#
_symmetry.space_group_name_H-M   'P 1'
#
loop_
_entity.id
_entity.type
_entity.pdbx_description
1 polymer ?
#
loop_
_entity_poly.entity_id
_entity_poly.type
_entity_poly.pdbx_seq_one_letter_code
_entity_poly.pdbx_strand_id
1 'polypeptide(L)'
;MVKGRWAYNWVQILAHHYGKSAVVFGALWLLALGGLFQSLALFEQMNFVWVGLALALMGAVAVKVMDSVKAGVLLFGLSLAVLGAVLGLLGWFGLALNEASVLGMVVVLALMMSNLVHVMAALLREMARGGFQHDALAEALNMNAAPILLSNLTTGLGFGVAAFYDPRLMDAAWIVVLGAAVSYAMLMTALPLILLRWFLEFRVGHYEDRHGFIGLAEKFQAYPRWVTLMLWLSALLVVMSLVYLGRKLDNLSAVGVMLATSFVVLLVFWHDLKITLMTLLSSVLSVILVLTAYFSVQNLQAISAVILIVPLGIVLDDAIHYFARYLKSKRGYFNDVESCHRFALASVGRPIWATTQILIAGLLVLSFSENTLVQQASLITLLAVLLASYIVLVWLPALGLKKAKNNR
;
A
#
# COMPACT_ATOMS: atom_id res chain seq x y z
N MET A 1 2.48 27.64 -13.37
CA MET A 1 1.72 26.65 -14.18
C MET A 1 2.61 25.61 -14.89
N VAL A 2 3.82 25.28 -14.39
CA VAL A 2 4.73 24.27 -15.01
C VAL A 2 4.76 22.93 -14.24
N LYS A 3 4.16 22.86 -13.04
CA LYS A 3 4.11 21.64 -12.22
C LYS A 3 3.03 20.68 -12.77
N GLY A 4 3.44 19.68 -13.55
CA GLY A 4 2.55 18.57 -13.95
C GLY A 4 2.78 17.98 -15.35
N ARG A 5 3.55 18.64 -16.22
CA ARG A 5 3.79 18.12 -17.60
C ARG A 5 4.81 16.98 -17.69
N TRP A 6 5.52 16.67 -16.61
CA TRP A 6 6.58 15.66 -16.63
C TRP A 6 6.06 14.28 -17.06
N ALA A 7 4.89 13.87 -16.56
CA ALA A 7 4.32 12.55 -16.87
C ALA A 7 3.85 12.48 -18.32
N TYR A 8 3.25 13.55 -18.83
CA TYR A 8 2.89 13.67 -20.24
C TYR A 8 4.11 13.59 -21.15
N ASN A 9 5.14 14.38 -20.85
CA ASN A 9 6.40 14.33 -21.60
C ASN A 9 7.02 12.93 -21.54
N TRP A 10 6.98 12.27 -20.37
CA TRP A 10 7.53 10.93 -20.18
C TRP A 10 6.78 9.88 -21.02
N VAL A 11 5.45 9.87 -20.97
CA VAL A 11 4.63 8.96 -21.78
C VAL A 11 4.82 9.23 -23.28
N GLN A 12 4.94 10.51 -23.69
CA GLN A 12 5.25 10.87 -25.07
C GLN A 12 6.65 10.41 -25.51
N ILE A 13 7.67 10.53 -24.65
CA ILE A 13 9.02 10.04 -24.94
C ILE A 13 9.00 8.52 -25.15
N LEU A 14 8.32 7.79 -24.27
CA LEU A 14 8.16 6.34 -24.38
C LEU A 14 7.37 5.94 -25.63
N ALA A 15 6.33 6.69 -25.99
CA ALA A 15 5.55 6.44 -27.20
C ALA A 15 6.38 6.69 -28.47
N HIS A 16 7.09 7.82 -28.54
CA HIS A 16 7.90 8.20 -29.69
C HIS A 16 9.09 7.26 -29.90
N HIS A 17 9.73 6.84 -28.81
CA HIS A 17 10.89 5.94 -28.83
C HIS A 17 10.53 4.50 -28.41
N TYR A 18 9.32 4.04 -28.73
CA TYR A 18 8.80 2.77 -28.20
C TYR A 18 9.77 1.60 -28.42
N GLY A 19 10.24 1.39 -29.65
CA GLY A 19 11.11 0.26 -29.97
C GLY A 19 12.42 0.28 -29.16
N LYS A 20 13.09 1.44 -29.10
CA LYS A 20 14.34 1.59 -28.34
C LYS A 20 14.11 1.46 -26.84
N SER A 21 13.07 2.10 -26.31
CA SER A 21 12.73 2.06 -24.89
C SER A 21 12.36 0.66 -24.44
N ALA A 22 11.56 -0.07 -25.23
CA ALA A 22 11.17 -1.45 -24.96
C ALA A 22 12.38 -2.39 -24.94
N VAL A 23 13.33 -2.22 -25.86
CA VAL A 23 14.58 -3.01 -25.87
C VAL A 23 15.45 -2.70 -24.66
N VAL A 24 15.69 -1.42 -24.36
CA VAL A 24 16.55 -1.01 -23.24
C VAL A 24 15.97 -1.47 -21.90
N PHE A 25 14.71 -1.12 -21.62
CA PHE A 25 14.09 -1.53 -20.36
C PHE A 25 13.84 -3.03 -20.31
N GLY A 26 13.45 -3.66 -21.43
CA GLY A 26 13.32 -5.11 -21.52
C GLY A 26 14.63 -5.84 -21.22
N ALA A 27 15.76 -5.37 -21.75
CA ALA A 27 17.07 -5.91 -21.46
C ALA A 27 17.43 -5.75 -19.98
N LEU A 28 17.18 -4.58 -19.37
CA LEU A 28 17.39 -4.38 -17.93
C LEU A 28 16.55 -5.34 -17.08
N TRP A 29 15.28 -5.57 -17.44
CA TRP A 29 14.42 -6.53 -16.74
C TRP A 29 14.88 -7.97 -16.92
N LEU A 30 15.32 -8.35 -18.12
CA LEU A 30 15.89 -9.67 -18.38
C LEU A 30 17.22 -9.88 -17.64
N LEU A 31 18.07 -8.86 -17.53
CA LEU A 31 19.29 -8.92 -16.75
C LEU A 31 18.99 -9.13 -15.26
N ALA A 32 18.00 -8.42 -14.71
CA ALA A 32 17.55 -8.65 -13.34
C ALA A 32 17.07 -10.10 -13.16
N LEU A 33 16.24 -10.62 -14.08
CA LEU A 33 15.77 -12.01 -14.05
C LEU A 33 16.89 -13.04 -14.25
N GLY A 34 17.97 -12.69 -14.97
CA GLY A 34 19.10 -13.59 -15.21
C GLY A 34 19.79 -14.08 -13.94
N GLY A 35 19.70 -13.33 -12.84
CA GLY A 35 20.26 -13.76 -11.56
C GLY A 35 19.47 -14.90 -10.90
N LEU A 36 18.26 -15.21 -11.38
CA LEU A 36 17.49 -16.38 -10.92
C LEU A 36 18.25 -17.70 -11.15
N PHE A 37 19.08 -17.76 -12.18
CA PHE A 37 19.93 -18.93 -12.45
C PHE A 37 20.99 -19.14 -11.37
N GLN A 38 21.41 -18.09 -10.67
CA GLN A 38 22.35 -18.20 -9.55
C GLN A 38 21.67 -18.66 -8.26
N SER A 39 20.36 -18.43 -8.13
CA SER A 39 19.57 -18.80 -6.95
C SER A 39 18.82 -20.13 -7.09
N LEU A 40 19.08 -20.92 -8.15
CA LEU A 40 18.40 -22.22 -8.38
C LEU A 40 18.50 -23.16 -7.17
N ALA A 41 19.70 -23.30 -6.59
CA ALA A 41 19.91 -24.13 -5.41
C ALA A 41 19.18 -23.60 -4.15
N LEU A 42 18.98 -22.28 -4.04
CA LEU A 42 18.22 -21.66 -2.95
C LEU A 42 16.72 -21.95 -3.10
N PHE A 43 16.23 -22.08 -4.33
CA PHE A 43 14.82 -22.36 -4.60
C PHE A 43 14.41 -23.79 -4.25
N GLU A 44 15.32 -24.76 -4.37
CA GLU A 44 15.04 -26.15 -3.98
C GLU A 44 14.77 -26.33 -2.48
N GLN A 45 15.27 -25.41 -1.65
CA GLN A 45 15.11 -25.43 -0.19
C GLN A 45 13.86 -24.68 0.29
N MET A 46 13.14 -23.99 -0.61
CA MET A 46 12.04 -23.09 -0.25
C MET A 46 10.69 -23.62 -0.72
N ASN A 47 9.70 -23.58 0.17
CA ASN A 47 8.33 -23.92 -0.17
C ASN A 47 7.58 -22.71 -0.77
N PHE A 48 7.59 -22.61 -2.10
CA PHE A 48 6.91 -21.54 -2.85
C PHE A 48 5.39 -21.70 -2.93
N VAL A 49 4.81 -22.78 -2.41
CA VAL A 49 3.36 -23.03 -2.50
C VAL A 49 2.57 -21.88 -1.89
N TRP A 50 3.00 -21.38 -0.72
CA TRP A 50 2.34 -20.25 -0.05
C TRP A 50 2.38 -18.97 -0.87
N VAL A 51 3.53 -18.68 -1.50
CA VAL A 51 3.70 -17.49 -2.36
C VAL A 51 2.84 -17.60 -3.62
N GLY A 52 2.83 -18.77 -4.26
CA GLY A 52 2.03 -19.04 -5.46
C GLY A 52 0.52 -18.96 -5.18
N LEU A 53 0.05 -19.57 -4.08
CA LEU A 53 -1.34 -19.49 -3.65
C LEU A 53 -1.76 -18.06 -3.30
N ALA A 54 -0.90 -17.31 -2.60
CA ALA A 54 -1.15 -15.91 -2.27
C ALA A 54 -1.31 -15.09 -3.55
N LEU A 55 -0.38 -15.23 -4.50
CA LEU A 55 -0.42 -14.54 -5.79
C LEU A 55 -1.68 -14.89 -6.60
N ALA A 56 -2.04 -16.18 -6.66
CA ALA A 56 -3.22 -16.65 -7.39
C ALA A 56 -4.51 -16.06 -6.79
N LEU A 57 -4.66 -16.09 -5.46
CA LEU A 57 -5.83 -15.56 -4.79
C LEU A 57 -5.91 -14.04 -4.92
N MET A 58 -4.79 -13.34 -4.76
CA MET A 58 -4.69 -11.90 -4.98
C MET A 58 -5.05 -11.52 -6.42
N GLY A 59 -4.58 -12.28 -7.41
CA GLY A 59 -4.93 -12.09 -8.83
C GLY A 59 -6.42 -12.28 -9.10
N ALA A 60 -7.03 -13.32 -8.52
CA ALA A 60 -8.47 -13.57 -8.63
C ALA A 60 -9.30 -12.43 -8.02
N VAL A 61 -8.90 -11.95 -6.83
CA VAL A 61 -9.53 -10.79 -6.19
C VAL A 61 -9.31 -9.53 -7.02
N ALA A 62 -8.13 -9.32 -7.59
CA ALA A 62 -7.84 -8.19 -8.46
C ALA A 62 -8.74 -8.16 -9.70
N VAL A 63 -8.94 -9.31 -10.38
CA VAL A 63 -9.89 -9.42 -11.51
C VAL A 63 -11.29 -8.99 -11.09
N LYS A 64 -11.78 -9.49 -9.94
CA LYS A 64 -13.10 -9.15 -9.41
C LYS A 64 -13.22 -7.66 -9.08
N VAL A 65 -12.26 -7.12 -8.35
CA VAL A 65 -12.31 -5.74 -7.82
C VAL A 65 -12.14 -4.69 -8.92
N MET A 66 -11.28 -4.99 -9.91
CA MET A 66 -11.12 -4.15 -11.10
C MET A 66 -12.26 -4.31 -12.10
N ASP A 67 -13.12 -5.33 -11.92
CA ASP A 67 -14.17 -5.75 -12.85
C ASP A 67 -13.66 -5.88 -14.30
N SER A 68 -12.42 -6.34 -14.47
CA SER A 68 -11.78 -6.47 -15.78
C SER A 68 -10.71 -7.55 -15.75
N VAL A 69 -10.89 -8.56 -16.60
CA VAL A 69 -9.92 -9.65 -16.73
C VAL A 69 -8.59 -9.13 -17.26
N LYS A 70 -8.60 -8.22 -18.25
CA LYS A 70 -7.36 -7.63 -18.80
C LYS A 70 -6.57 -6.88 -17.73
N ALA A 71 -7.25 -6.08 -16.91
CA ALA A 71 -6.60 -5.37 -15.80
C ALA A 71 -6.05 -6.37 -14.77
N GLY A 72 -6.83 -7.38 -14.38
CA GLY A 72 -6.39 -8.39 -13.42
C GLY A 72 -5.18 -9.21 -13.91
N VAL A 73 -5.17 -9.61 -15.19
CA VAL A 73 -4.02 -10.30 -15.82
C VAL A 73 -2.77 -9.41 -15.83
N LEU A 74 -2.93 -8.11 -16.15
CA LEU A 74 -1.83 -7.15 -16.08
C LEU A 74 -1.27 -7.02 -14.65
N LEU A 75 -2.15 -6.89 -13.66
CA LEU A 75 -1.79 -6.80 -12.24
C LEU A 75 -1.04 -8.06 -11.78
N PHE A 76 -1.57 -9.25 -12.09
CA PHE A 76 -0.96 -10.53 -11.79
C PHE A 76 0.42 -10.66 -12.45
N GLY A 77 0.49 -10.41 -13.75
CA GLY A 77 1.71 -10.57 -14.54
C GLY A 77 2.83 -9.63 -14.09
N LEU A 78 2.52 -8.35 -13.85
CA LEU A 78 3.51 -7.40 -13.35
C LEU A 78 3.93 -7.68 -11.90
N SER A 79 3.04 -8.19 -11.05
CA SER A 79 3.39 -8.60 -9.69
C SER A 79 4.34 -9.79 -9.68
N LEU A 80 4.08 -10.79 -10.53
CA LEU A 80 4.98 -11.91 -10.75
C LEU A 80 6.34 -11.44 -11.29
N ALA A 81 6.33 -10.51 -12.24
CA ALA A 81 7.54 -9.96 -12.84
C ALA A 81 8.40 -9.18 -11.82
N VAL A 82 7.78 -8.39 -10.93
CA VAL A 82 8.51 -7.73 -9.83
C VAL A 82 9.16 -8.77 -8.92
N LEU A 83 8.42 -9.80 -8.49
CA LEU A 83 8.98 -10.84 -7.62
C LEU A 83 10.16 -11.54 -8.29
N GLY A 84 10.02 -11.95 -9.56
CA GLY A 84 11.10 -12.57 -10.31
C GLY A 84 12.32 -11.66 -10.44
N ALA A 85 12.13 -10.37 -10.71
CA ALA A 85 13.22 -9.40 -10.80
C ALA A 85 13.93 -9.19 -9.45
N VAL A 86 13.18 -9.16 -8.33
CA VAL A 86 13.77 -9.06 -6.99
C VAL A 86 14.59 -10.29 -6.65
N LEU A 87 14.02 -11.49 -6.83
CA LEU A 87 14.73 -12.75 -6.57
C LEU A 87 15.97 -12.89 -7.46
N GLY A 88 15.89 -12.46 -8.72
CA GLY A 88 17.04 -12.45 -9.62
C GLY A 88 18.11 -11.46 -9.19
N LEU A 89 17.76 -10.25 -8.76
CA LEU A 89 18.72 -9.30 -8.19
C LEU A 89 19.40 -9.87 -6.93
N LEU A 90 18.64 -10.51 -6.04
CA LEU A 90 19.23 -11.18 -4.86
C LEU A 90 20.22 -12.27 -5.26
N GLY A 91 19.91 -13.04 -6.31
CA GLY A 91 20.82 -14.03 -6.90
C GLY A 91 22.14 -13.42 -7.35
N TRP A 92 22.11 -12.27 -8.05
CA TRP A 92 23.34 -11.55 -8.44
C TRP A 92 24.20 -11.10 -7.27
N PHE A 93 23.57 -10.75 -6.14
CA PHE A 93 24.28 -10.34 -4.94
C PHE A 93 24.66 -11.51 -4.02
N GLY A 94 24.29 -12.75 -4.38
CA GLY A 94 24.56 -13.94 -3.57
C GLY A 94 23.85 -13.92 -2.20
N LEU A 95 22.73 -13.21 -2.10
CA LEU A 95 21.97 -13.10 -0.85
C LEU A 95 21.12 -14.36 -0.63
N ALA A 96 21.21 -14.92 0.59
CA ALA A 96 20.49 -16.13 0.96
C ALA A 96 18.97 -15.89 1.12
N LEU A 97 18.20 -16.98 1.01
CA LEU A 97 16.78 -17.00 1.32
C LEU A 97 16.54 -17.91 2.52
N ASN A 98 15.66 -17.48 3.41
CA ASN A 98 15.26 -18.19 4.61
C ASN A 98 13.72 -18.32 4.69
N GLU A 99 13.19 -19.02 5.69
CA GLU A 99 11.73 -19.19 5.82
C GLU A 99 10.98 -17.85 5.99
N ALA A 100 11.58 -16.86 6.65
CA ALA A 100 10.97 -15.53 6.80
C ALA A 100 10.91 -14.75 5.46
N SER A 101 11.68 -15.16 4.45
CA SER A 101 11.68 -14.56 3.11
C SER A 101 10.32 -14.68 2.44
N VAL A 102 9.54 -15.73 2.74
CA VAL A 102 8.17 -15.93 2.23
C VAL A 102 7.28 -14.73 2.57
N LEU A 103 7.40 -14.18 3.79
CA LEU A 103 6.67 -12.98 4.19
C LEU A 103 7.07 -11.79 3.32
N GLY A 104 8.37 -11.57 3.13
CA GLY A 104 8.89 -10.50 2.27
C GLY A 104 8.39 -10.61 0.82
N MET A 105 8.37 -11.83 0.26
CA MET A 105 7.89 -12.07 -1.10
C MET A 105 6.42 -11.71 -1.27
N VAL A 106 5.55 -12.13 -0.35
CA VAL A 106 4.12 -11.79 -0.41
C VAL A 106 3.88 -10.30 -0.19
N VAL A 107 4.66 -9.66 0.67
CA VAL A 107 4.59 -8.20 0.87
C VAL A 107 4.97 -7.46 -0.40
N VAL A 108 6.01 -7.90 -1.12
CA VAL A 108 6.38 -7.31 -2.43
C VAL A 108 5.27 -7.48 -3.47
N LEU A 109 4.65 -8.67 -3.53
CA LEU A 109 3.50 -8.90 -4.41
C LEU A 109 2.33 -7.96 -4.07
N ALA A 110 2.04 -7.79 -2.78
CA ALA A 110 0.97 -6.93 -2.30
C ALA A 110 1.25 -5.45 -2.58
N LEU A 111 2.49 -5.00 -2.33
CA LEU A 111 2.95 -3.66 -2.63
C LEU A 111 2.86 -3.37 -4.13
N MET A 112 3.30 -4.29 -5.00
CA MET A 112 3.18 -4.09 -6.45
C MET A 112 1.71 -4.04 -6.89
N MET A 113 0.86 -4.94 -6.38
CA MET A 113 -0.57 -4.87 -6.68
C MET A 113 -1.21 -3.57 -6.18
N SER A 114 -0.86 -3.09 -4.99
CA SER A 114 -1.36 -1.81 -4.46
C SER A 114 -1.03 -0.65 -5.40
N ASN A 115 0.26 -0.54 -5.76
CA ASN A 115 0.76 0.48 -6.68
C ASN A 115 0.03 0.47 -8.03
N LEU A 116 -0.16 -0.72 -8.60
CA LEU A 116 -0.88 -0.90 -9.85
C LEU A 116 -2.35 -0.55 -9.72
N VAL A 117 -3.04 -0.96 -8.66
CA VAL A 117 -4.47 -0.63 -8.43
C VAL A 117 -4.67 0.88 -8.37
N HIS A 118 -3.81 1.61 -7.65
CA HIS A 118 -3.93 3.07 -7.57
C HIS A 118 -3.76 3.77 -8.93
N VAL A 119 -2.81 3.32 -9.75
CA VAL A 119 -2.59 3.89 -11.09
C VAL A 119 -3.70 3.46 -12.05
N MET A 120 -4.07 2.19 -12.05
CA MET A 120 -5.10 1.63 -12.93
C MET A 120 -6.48 2.20 -12.64
N ALA A 121 -6.83 2.38 -11.38
CA ALA A 121 -8.11 3.00 -11.02
C ALA A 121 -8.15 4.49 -11.39
N ALA A 122 -7.02 5.20 -11.35
CA ALA A 122 -6.94 6.57 -11.85
C ALA A 122 -7.05 6.61 -13.39
N LEU A 123 -6.34 5.72 -14.08
CA LEU A 123 -6.38 5.57 -15.54
C LEU A 123 -7.81 5.30 -16.04
N LEU A 124 -8.46 4.27 -15.49
CA LEU A 124 -9.81 3.87 -15.89
C LEU A 124 -10.83 4.98 -15.61
N ARG A 125 -10.64 5.74 -14.53
CA ARG A 125 -11.49 6.89 -14.21
C ARG A 125 -11.34 8.03 -15.21
N GLU A 126 -10.11 8.36 -15.61
CA GLU A 126 -9.88 9.38 -16.63
C GLU A 126 -10.39 8.94 -18.01
N MET A 127 -10.24 7.65 -18.35
CA MET A 127 -10.87 7.08 -19.54
C MET A 127 -12.40 7.16 -19.47
N ALA A 128 -13.00 6.86 -18.31
CA ALA A 128 -14.45 7.00 -18.11
C ALA A 128 -14.96 8.46 -18.19
N ARG A 129 -14.06 9.45 -18.09
CA ARG A 129 -14.36 10.89 -18.32
C ARG A 129 -14.19 11.29 -19.80
N GLY A 130 -13.84 10.36 -20.67
CA GLY A 130 -13.64 10.58 -22.11
C GLY A 130 -12.19 10.79 -22.52
N GLY A 131 -11.22 10.63 -21.61
CA GLY A 131 -9.80 10.73 -21.95
C GLY A 131 -9.30 9.54 -22.78
N PHE A 132 -8.43 9.79 -23.75
CA PHE A 132 -7.72 8.72 -24.44
C PHE A 132 -6.74 8.01 -23.49
N GLN A 133 -6.51 6.71 -23.68
CA GLN A 133 -5.71 5.89 -22.76
C GLN A 133 -4.31 6.47 -22.52
N HIS A 134 -3.65 7.05 -23.51
CA HIS A 134 -2.30 7.62 -23.36
C HIS A 134 -2.29 8.87 -22.47
N ASP A 135 -3.25 9.78 -22.67
CA ASP A 135 -3.39 10.98 -21.84
C ASP A 135 -3.86 10.63 -20.43
N ALA A 136 -4.79 9.67 -20.32
CA ALA A 136 -5.27 9.14 -19.06
C ALA A 136 -4.14 8.45 -18.26
N LEU A 137 -3.23 7.76 -18.95
CA LEU A 137 -2.04 7.15 -18.34
C LEU A 137 -1.08 8.21 -17.81
N ALA A 138 -0.81 9.25 -18.59
CA ALA A 138 0.01 10.36 -18.15
C ALA A 138 -0.56 11.04 -16.91
N GLU A 139 -1.87 11.29 -16.87
CA GLU A 139 -2.50 11.88 -15.69
C GLU A 139 -2.49 10.90 -14.50
N ALA A 140 -2.75 9.61 -14.72
CA ALA A 140 -2.67 8.60 -13.68
C ALA A 140 -1.27 8.52 -13.04
N LEU A 141 -0.20 8.59 -13.83
CA LEU A 141 1.17 8.65 -13.33
C LEU A 141 1.43 9.96 -12.58
N ASN A 142 1.07 11.11 -13.17
CA ASN A 142 1.21 12.42 -12.54
C ASN A 142 0.53 12.48 -11.16
N MET A 143 -0.61 11.80 -11.05
CA MET A 143 -1.43 11.73 -9.86
C MET A 143 -0.89 10.78 -8.78
N ASN A 144 -0.20 9.70 -9.14
CA ASN A 144 0.11 8.61 -8.21
C ASN A 144 1.61 8.37 -8.00
N ALA A 145 2.49 8.87 -8.87
CA ALA A 145 3.95 8.68 -8.76
C ALA A 145 4.51 9.07 -7.39
N ALA A 146 4.26 10.30 -6.95
CA ALA A 146 4.76 10.82 -5.68
C ALA A 146 4.20 10.09 -4.45
N PRO A 147 2.87 9.84 -4.33
CA PRO A 147 2.32 9.00 -3.27
C PRO A 147 2.92 7.60 -3.21
N ILE A 148 3.07 6.94 -4.37
CA ILE A 148 3.62 5.57 -4.45
C ILE A 148 5.09 5.56 -4.03
N LEU A 149 5.90 6.52 -4.49
CA LEU A 149 7.29 6.63 -4.07
C LEU A 149 7.40 6.78 -2.55
N LEU A 150 6.58 7.65 -1.98
CA LEU A 150 6.57 7.89 -0.54
C LEU A 150 6.16 6.65 0.24
N SER A 151 5.11 5.96 -0.21
CA SER A 151 4.67 4.69 0.38
C SER A 151 5.77 3.64 0.34
N ASN A 152 6.32 3.36 -0.85
CA ASN A 152 7.42 2.42 -1.06
C ASN A 152 8.62 2.72 -0.15
N LEU A 153 9.00 3.99 0.00
CA LEU A 153 10.08 4.40 0.91
C LEU A 153 9.74 4.09 2.36
N THR A 154 8.53 4.41 2.83
CA THR A 154 8.12 4.12 4.21
C THR A 154 8.02 2.63 4.50
N THR A 155 7.54 1.81 3.55
CA THR A 155 7.49 0.35 3.69
C THR A 155 8.89 -0.26 3.71
N GLY A 156 9.76 0.14 2.79
CA GLY A 156 11.16 -0.32 2.75
C GLY A 156 11.91 0.06 4.04
N LEU A 157 11.75 1.30 4.51
CA LEU A 157 12.33 1.74 5.78
C LEU A 157 11.77 0.98 6.98
N GLY A 158 10.46 0.71 7.00
CA GLY A 158 9.84 -0.10 8.05
C GLY A 158 10.50 -1.47 8.17
N PHE A 159 10.63 -2.19 7.06
CA PHE A 159 11.31 -3.48 7.05
C PHE A 159 12.81 -3.39 7.35
N GLY A 160 13.49 -2.35 6.89
CA GLY A 160 14.90 -2.10 7.22
C GLY A 160 15.12 -1.90 8.72
N VAL A 161 14.24 -1.13 9.38
CA VAL A 161 14.27 -0.98 10.85
C VAL A 161 13.94 -2.31 11.53
N ALA A 162 12.97 -3.09 11.01
CA ALA A 162 12.65 -4.40 11.56
C ALA A 162 13.87 -5.34 11.55
N ALA A 163 14.58 -5.40 10.43
CA ALA A 163 15.79 -6.22 10.27
C ALA A 163 16.96 -5.77 11.14
N PHE A 164 17.06 -4.46 11.44
CA PHE A 164 18.07 -3.95 12.36
C PHE A 164 17.88 -4.49 13.80
N TYR A 165 16.63 -4.68 14.22
CA TYR A 165 16.30 -5.18 15.57
C TYR A 165 16.10 -6.70 15.65
N ASP A 166 15.71 -7.35 14.56
CA ASP A 166 15.62 -8.82 14.46
C ASP A 166 16.32 -9.31 13.19
N PRO A 167 17.54 -9.85 13.32
CA PRO A 167 18.31 -10.37 12.19
C PRO A 167 17.58 -11.46 11.38
N ARG A 168 16.59 -12.16 11.96
CA ARG A 168 15.81 -13.18 11.24
C ARG A 168 14.98 -12.58 10.10
N LEU A 169 14.66 -11.28 10.18
CA LEU A 169 13.94 -10.55 9.14
C LEU A 169 14.83 -9.92 8.08
N MET A 170 16.16 -10.08 8.16
CA MET A 170 17.10 -9.45 7.23
C MET A 170 16.79 -9.79 5.76
N ASP A 171 16.59 -11.08 5.47
CA ASP A 171 16.33 -11.54 4.10
C ASP A 171 14.98 -11.02 3.59
N ALA A 172 13.95 -11.02 4.45
CA ALA A 172 12.65 -10.41 4.15
C ALA A 172 12.78 -8.90 3.88
N ALA A 173 13.62 -8.20 4.63
CA ALA A 173 13.84 -6.77 4.45
C ALA A 173 14.56 -6.45 3.15
N TRP A 174 15.57 -7.23 2.75
CA TRP A 174 16.19 -7.09 1.44
C TRP A 174 15.19 -7.27 0.31
N ILE A 175 14.34 -8.29 0.39
CA ILE A 175 13.27 -8.53 -0.58
C ILE A 175 12.34 -7.32 -0.67
N VAL A 176 11.86 -6.80 0.46
CA VAL A 176 10.91 -5.67 0.49
C VAL A 176 11.56 -4.35 0.03
N VAL A 177 12.79 -4.05 0.45
CA VAL A 177 13.50 -2.83 0.06
C VAL A 177 13.80 -2.83 -1.44
N LEU A 178 14.33 -3.93 -1.97
CA LEU A 178 14.56 -4.07 -3.41
C LEU A 178 13.23 -4.08 -4.17
N GLY A 179 12.21 -4.77 -3.66
CA GLY A 179 10.88 -4.79 -4.26
C GLY A 179 10.21 -3.42 -4.30
N ALA A 180 10.40 -2.59 -3.27
CA ALA A 180 9.93 -1.21 -3.26
C ALA A 180 10.61 -0.35 -4.35
N ALA A 181 11.92 -0.54 -4.56
CA ALA A 181 12.64 0.16 -5.63
C ALA A 181 12.25 -0.35 -7.03
N VAL A 182 12.23 -1.68 -7.21
CA VAL A 182 11.92 -2.36 -8.47
C VAL A 182 10.49 -2.12 -8.91
N SER A 183 9.52 -2.17 -7.99
CA SER A 183 8.10 -1.88 -8.30
C SER A 183 7.90 -0.45 -8.78
N TYR A 184 8.58 0.54 -8.17
CA TYR A 184 8.52 1.92 -8.63
C TYR A 184 9.15 2.09 -10.02
N ALA A 185 10.29 1.43 -10.28
CA ALA A 185 10.90 1.42 -11.60
C ALA A 185 9.97 0.78 -12.64
N MET A 186 9.37 -0.38 -12.34
CA MET A 186 8.37 -1.03 -13.21
C MET A 186 7.16 -0.15 -13.47
N LEU A 187 6.67 0.58 -12.46
CA LEU A 187 5.57 1.53 -12.61
C LEU A 187 5.91 2.67 -13.58
N MET A 188 7.16 3.14 -13.58
CA MET A 188 7.60 4.22 -14.47
C MET A 188 7.96 3.74 -15.87
N THR A 189 8.35 2.46 -16.04
CA THR A 189 8.85 1.95 -17.32
C THR A 189 7.98 0.86 -17.93
N ALA A 190 7.79 -0.27 -17.22
CA ALA A 190 7.15 -1.46 -17.77
C ALA A 190 5.64 -1.25 -17.95
N LEU A 191 4.97 -0.69 -16.93
CA LEU A 191 3.53 -0.42 -17.00
C LEU A 191 3.17 0.51 -18.17
N PRO A 192 3.81 1.68 -18.36
CA PRO A 192 3.48 2.56 -19.48
C PRO A 192 3.78 1.92 -20.83
N LEU A 193 4.92 1.22 -20.98
CA LEU A 193 5.27 0.54 -22.22
C LEU A 193 4.24 -0.53 -22.61
N ILE A 194 3.72 -1.27 -21.63
CA ILE A 194 2.67 -2.25 -21.91
C ILE A 194 1.39 -1.52 -22.33
N LEU A 195 0.95 -0.52 -21.58
CA LEU A 195 -0.29 0.22 -21.83
C LEU A 195 -0.25 1.14 -23.06
N LEU A 196 0.91 1.39 -23.65
CA LEU A 196 0.99 2.10 -24.94
C LEU A 196 0.51 1.24 -26.11
N ARG A 197 0.57 -0.10 -26.01
CA ARG A 197 0.09 -1.05 -27.04
C ARG A 197 -1.08 -1.91 -26.60
N TRP A 198 -1.16 -2.25 -25.32
CA TRP A 198 -2.23 -3.03 -24.75
C TRP A 198 -3.37 -2.10 -24.33
N PHE A 199 -4.39 -2.00 -25.18
CA PHE A 199 -5.59 -1.22 -24.88
C PHE A 199 -6.50 -1.95 -23.88
N LEU A 200 -6.90 -1.22 -22.86
CA LEU A 200 -7.88 -1.64 -21.88
C LEU A 200 -9.28 -1.42 -22.42
N GLU A 201 -10.24 -2.15 -21.87
CA GLU A 201 -11.65 -1.98 -22.23
C GLU A 201 -12.17 -0.65 -21.68
N PHE A 202 -12.86 0.10 -22.54
CA PHE A 202 -13.59 1.29 -22.11
C PHE A 202 -14.74 0.86 -21.21
N ARG A 203 -14.86 1.48 -20.03
CA ARG A 203 -15.89 1.16 -19.06
C ARG A 203 -16.63 2.42 -18.62
N VAL A 204 -17.96 2.32 -18.59
CA VAL A 204 -18.80 3.31 -17.90
C VAL A 204 -18.63 3.08 -16.40
N GLY A 205 -17.91 3.98 -15.73
CA GLY A 205 -17.62 3.86 -14.29
C GLY A 205 -18.89 3.77 -13.44
N HIS A 206 -18.82 2.99 -12.36
CA HIS A 206 -19.88 2.87 -11.35
C HIS A 206 -20.06 4.18 -10.59
N TYR A 207 -21.20 4.35 -9.91
CA TYR A 207 -21.44 5.52 -9.05
C TYR A 207 -20.34 5.73 -8.00
N GLU A 208 -19.85 4.62 -7.41
CA GLU A 208 -18.77 4.60 -6.42
C GLU A 208 -17.43 5.06 -7.00
N ASP A 209 -17.19 4.92 -8.31
CA ASP A 209 -15.96 5.42 -8.96
C ASP A 209 -15.90 6.94 -8.94
N ARG A 210 -17.08 7.59 -8.87
CA ARG A 210 -17.21 9.05 -8.87
C ARG A 210 -17.31 9.64 -7.47
N HIS A 211 -17.97 8.94 -6.55
CA HIS A 211 -18.27 9.47 -5.21
C HIS A 211 -17.52 8.76 -4.08
N GLY A 212 -16.77 7.70 -4.37
CA GLY A 212 -16.10 6.88 -3.36
C GLY A 212 -17.06 6.44 -2.25
N PHE A 213 -16.58 6.53 -1.01
CA PHE A 213 -17.36 6.19 0.20
C PHE A 213 -17.97 7.42 0.91
N ILE A 214 -18.15 8.54 0.20
CA ILE A 214 -18.70 9.78 0.80
C ILE A 214 -20.05 9.52 1.48
N GLY A 215 -20.97 8.79 0.84
CA GLY A 215 -22.29 8.53 1.40
C GLY A 215 -22.26 7.71 2.70
N LEU A 216 -21.25 6.86 2.90
CA LEU A 216 -21.07 6.11 4.14
C LEU A 216 -20.55 7.03 5.26
N ALA A 217 -19.60 7.92 4.94
CA ALA A 217 -19.12 8.93 5.88
C ALA A 217 -20.24 9.89 6.30
N GLU A 218 -21.10 10.34 5.37
CA GLU A 218 -22.26 11.20 5.66
C GLU A 218 -23.30 10.52 6.56
N LYS A 219 -23.61 9.23 6.31
CA LYS A 219 -24.48 8.44 7.20
C LYS A 219 -23.91 8.35 8.62
N PHE A 220 -22.60 8.20 8.75
CA PHE A 220 -21.94 8.15 10.05
C PHE A 220 -22.04 9.49 10.80
N GLN A 221 -21.89 10.60 10.07
CA GLN A 221 -22.05 11.95 10.62
C GLN A 221 -23.47 12.31 11.04
N ALA A 222 -24.49 11.64 10.48
CA ALA A 222 -25.87 11.84 10.89
C ALA A 222 -26.08 11.53 12.38
N TYR A 223 -25.18 10.77 13.01
CA TYR A 223 -25.22 10.39 14.42
C TYR A 223 -24.02 10.97 15.21
N PRO A 224 -23.93 12.30 15.43
CA PRO A 224 -22.74 12.94 15.99
C PRO A 224 -22.42 12.51 17.44
N ARG A 225 -23.44 12.14 18.22
CA ARG A 225 -23.25 11.57 19.57
C ARG A 225 -22.53 10.23 19.51
N TRP A 226 -22.86 9.38 18.53
CA TRP A 226 -22.20 8.10 18.32
C TRP A 226 -20.76 8.28 17.86
N VAL A 227 -20.50 9.21 16.92
CA VAL A 227 -19.13 9.55 16.50
C VAL A 227 -18.29 9.99 17.69
N THR A 228 -18.81 10.90 18.52
CA THR A 228 -18.11 11.41 19.70
C THR A 228 -17.88 10.30 20.74
N LEU A 229 -18.87 9.44 20.98
CA LEU A 229 -18.73 8.28 21.87
C LEU A 229 -17.64 7.33 21.37
N MET A 230 -17.62 6.99 20.08
CA MET A 230 -16.60 6.11 19.51
C MET A 230 -15.21 6.75 19.57
N LEU A 231 -15.08 8.07 19.43
CA LEU A 231 -13.81 8.78 19.65
C LEU A 231 -13.30 8.57 21.08
N TRP A 232 -14.16 8.77 22.08
CA TRP A 232 -13.76 8.57 23.47
C TRP A 232 -13.47 7.11 23.81
N LEU A 233 -14.27 6.18 23.29
CA LEU A 233 -14.05 4.74 23.47
C LEU A 233 -12.75 4.28 22.83
N SER A 234 -12.46 4.70 21.60
CA SER A 234 -11.18 4.39 20.95
C SER A 234 -9.99 5.05 21.64
N ALA A 235 -10.12 6.30 22.10
CA ALA A 235 -9.09 6.96 22.89
C ALA A 235 -8.80 6.18 24.19
N LEU A 236 -9.85 5.76 24.91
CA LEU A 236 -9.72 4.91 26.09
C LEU A 236 -9.05 3.57 25.75
N LEU A 237 -9.49 2.89 24.69
CA LEU A 237 -8.92 1.62 24.25
C LEU A 237 -7.44 1.77 23.86
N VAL A 238 -7.05 2.87 23.20
CA VAL A 238 -5.66 3.15 22.85
C VAL A 238 -4.82 3.36 24.11
N VAL A 239 -5.30 4.13 25.08
CA VAL A 239 -4.59 4.33 26.35
C VAL A 239 -4.42 3.00 27.09
N MET A 240 -5.49 2.20 27.19
CA MET A 240 -5.43 0.87 27.79
C MET A 240 -4.46 -0.05 27.04
N SER A 241 -4.46 0.01 25.71
CA SER A 241 -3.56 -0.76 24.83
C SER A 241 -2.11 -0.37 25.01
N LEU A 242 -1.81 0.93 25.11
CA LEU A 242 -0.47 1.45 25.37
C LEU A 242 0.04 1.00 26.74
N VAL A 243 -0.80 1.01 27.78
CA VAL A 243 -0.43 0.52 29.13
C VAL A 243 -0.20 -1.00 29.11
N TYR A 244 -1.06 -1.75 28.42
CA TYR A 244 -0.93 -3.21 28.30
C TYR A 244 0.36 -3.60 27.55
N LEU A 245 0.56 -3.03 26.36
CA LEU A 245 1.73 -3.29 25.53
C LEU A 245 3.01 -2.78 26.17
N GLY A 246 3.00 -1.58 26.78
CA GLY A 246 4.18 -1.02 27.45
C GLY A 246 4.71 -1.86 28.62
N ARG A 247 3.88 -2.74 29.19
CA ARG A 247 4.29 -3.69 30.25
C ARG A 247 4.83 -5.02 29.71
N LYS A 248 4.55 -5.36 28.45
CA LYS A 248 4.83 -6.68 27.85
C LYS A 248 5.78 -6.64 26.65
N LEU A 249 5.96 -5.46 26.04
CA LEU A 249 6.82 -5.27 24.89
C LEU A 249 8.27 -5.09 25.33
N ASP A 250 9.12 -5.98 24.85
CA ASP A 250 10.56 -5.76 24.85
C ASP A 250 10.93 -4.90 23.63
N ASN A 251 12.03 -4.13 23.71
CA ASN A 251 12.56 -3.33 22.59
C ASN A 251 11.60 -2.25 22.05
N LEU A 252 10.96 -1.48 22.93
CA LEU A 252 10.15 -0.29 22.55
C LEU A 252 10.90 0.71 21.67
N SER A 253 12.23 0.74 21.74
CA SER A 253 13.08 1.57 20.87
C SER A 253 12.88 1.26 19.39
N ALA A 254 12.58 0.02 19.02
CA ALA A 254 12.39 -0.38 17.63
C ALA A 254 11.16 0.30 17.00
N VAL A 255 10.04 0.32 17.73
CA VAL A 255 8.83 1.05 17.34
C VAL A 255 9.10 2.55 17.28
N GLY A 256 9.80 3.08 18.30
CA GLY A 256 10.15 4.50 18.36
C GLY A 256 10.98 4.96 17.16
N VAL A 257 12.01 4.20 16.79
CA VAL A 257 12.85 4.48 15.61
C VAL A 257 12.01 4.44 14.35
N MET A 258 11.18 3.40 14.18
CA MET A 258 10.32 3.27 12.99
C MET A 258 9.36 4.46 12.83
N LEU A 259 8.70 4.87 13.92
CA LEU A 259 7.79 6.01 13.92
C LEU A 259 8.52 7.32 13.65
N ALA A 260 9.70 7.51 14.25
CA ALA A 260 10.54 8.67 14.02
C ALA A 260 11.00 8.75 12.55
N THR A 261 11.47 7.64 11.97
CA THR A 261 11.89 7.61 10.57
C THR A 261 10.74 7.89 9.62
N SER A 262 9.56 7.30 9.84
CA SER A 262 8.37 7.56 9.03
C SER A 262 7.91 9.01 9.19
N PHE A 263 7.95 9.56 10.41
CA PHE A 263 7.62 10.96 10.68
C PHE A 263 8.53 11.91 9.90
N VAL A 264 9.85 11.72 9.96
CA VAL A 264 10.82 12.56 9.27
C VAL A 264 10.60 12.51 7.75
N VAL A 265 10.45 11.31 7.18
CA VAL A 265 10.23 11.14 5.73
C VAL A 265 8.94 11.84 5.29
N LEU A 266 7.83 11.62 5.98
CA LEU A 266 6.55 12.25 5.67
C LEU A 266 6.60 13.78 5.83
N LEU A 267 7.25 14.27 6.91
CA LEU A 267 7.38 15.70 7.17
C LEU A 267 8.24 16.40 6.11
N VAL A 268 9.36 15.80 5.70
CA VAL A 268 10.22 16.32 4.62
C VAL A 268 9.47 16.33 3.29
N PHE A 269 8.67 15.29 3.01
CA PHE A 269 7.96 15.20 1.74
C PHE A 269 6.78 16.18 1.65
N TRP A 270 5.97 16.27 2.71
CA TRP A 270 4.74 17.07 2.71
C TRP A 270 4.91 18.47 3.25
N HIS A 271 5.89 18.75 4.11
CA HIS A 271 6.05 20.04 4.79
C HIS A 271 4.77 20.50 5.53
N ASP A 272 3.94 19.58 6.02
CA ASP A 272 2.72 19.86 6.79
C ASP A 272 2.65 18.96 8.02
N LEU A 273 3.03 19.52 9.18
CA LEU A 273 3.13 18.80 10.46
C LEU A 273 1.80 18.15 10.87
N LYS A 274 0.68 18.85 10.66
CA LYS A 274 -0.64 18.37 11.06
C LYS A 274 -1.00 17.12 10.28
N ILE A 275 -0.79 17.13 8.97
CA ILE A 275 -1.10 15.99 8.11
C ILE A 275 -0.18 14.81 8.41
N THR A 276 1.13 15.04 8.58
CA THR A 276 2.07 13.98 8.97
C THR A 276 1.65 13.30 10.28
N LEU A 277 1.30 14.07 11.31
CA LEU A 277 0.83 13.51 12.58
C LEU A 277 -0.49 12.75 12.42
N MET A 278 -1.43 13.26 11.63
CA MET A 278 -2.70 12.56 11.37
C MET A 278 -2.48 11.22 10.66
N THR A 279 -1.59 11.16 9.68
CA THR A 279 -1.24 9.91 8.96
C THR A 279 -0.65 8.88 9.91
N LEU A 280 0.36 9.25 10.70
CA LEU A 280 0.96 8.33 11.67
C LEU A 280 -0.04 7.89 12.74
N LEU A 281 -0.82 8.82 13.28
CA LEU A 281 -1.79 8.51 14.32
C LEU A 281 -2.82 7.50 13.80
N SER A 282 -3.36 7.68 12.58
CA SER A 282 -4.34 6.73 12.03
C SER A 282 -3.78 5.33 11.83
N SER A 283 -2.52 5.22 11.39
CA SER A 283 -1.86 3.94 11.14
C SER A 283 -1.37 3.25 12.42
N VAL A 284 -0.86 4.01 13.38
CA VAL A 284 -0.45 3.50 14.69
C VAL A 284 -1.64 2.99 15.49
N LEU A 285 -2.76 3.72 15.44
CA LEU A 285 -3.96 3.38 16.17
C LEU A 285 -4.52 2.02 15.75
N SER A 286 -4.57 1.71 14.45
CA SER A 286 -5.05 0.40 13.99
C SER A 286 -4.13 -0.74 14.46
N VAL A 287 -2.82 -0.55 14.34
CA VAL A 287 -1.82 -1.56 14.71
C VAL A 287 -1.91 -1.84 16.21
N ILE A 288 -1.83 -0.82 17.07
CA ILE A 288 -1.85 -0.95 18.54
C ILE A 288 -3.10 -1.68 19.03
N LEU A 289 -4.28 -1.32 18.50
CA LEU A 289 -5.54 -1.95 18.91
C LEU A 289 -5.59 -3.43 18.52
N VAL A 290 -5.21 -3.77 17.29
CA VAL A 290 -5.20 -5.16 16.81
C VAL A 290 -4.22 -6.02 17.59
N LEU A 291 -3.02 -5.50 17.85
CA LEU A 291 -2.01 -6.19 18.63
C LEU A 291 -2.46 -6.47 20.05
N THR A 292 -3.05 -5.47 20.70
CA THR A 292 -3.56 -5.61 22.06
C THR A 292 -4.64 -6.67 22.10
N ALA A 293 -5.59 -6.64 21.15
CA ALA A 293 -6.61 -7.66 21.03
C ALA A 293 -6.00 -9.06 20.82
N TYR A 294 -5.10 -9.22 19.85
CA TYR A 294 -4.45 -10.49 19.54
C TYR A 294 -3.68 -11.08 20.74
N PHE A 295 -2.82 -10.30 21.38
CA PHE A 295 -1.99 -10.77 22.48
C PHE A 295 -2.74 -10.89 23.81
N SER A 296 -3.88 -10.21 23.97
CA SER A 296 -4.76 -10.41 25.13
C SER A 296 -5.36 -11.81 25.13
N VAL A 297 -5.70 -12.34 23.95
CA VAL A 297 -6.24 -13.70 23.77
C VAL A 297 -5.17 -14.78 23.92
N GLN A 298 -3.96 -14.55 23.39
CA GLN A 298 -2.86 -15.52 23.42
C GLN A 298 -2.16 -15.60 24.80
N ASN A 299 -2.42 -14.65 25.70
CA ASN A 299 -1.91 -14.60 27.06
C ASN A 299 -0.37 -14.75 27.19
N LEU A 300 0.37 -14.17 26.24
CA LEU A 300 1.83 -14.26 26.21
C LEU A 300 2.47 -13.42 27.32
N GLN A 301 3.58 -13.92 27.89
CA GLN A 301 4.36 -13.23 28.93
C GLN A 301 5.24 -12.11 28.36
N ALA A 302 5.83 -12.31 27.19
CA ALA A 302 6.64 -11.32 26.48
C ALA A 302 6.25 -11.28 24.99
N ILE A 303 6.28 -10.09 24.40
CA ILE A 303 5.92 -9.84 23.01
C ILE A 303 7.11 -9.16 22.33
N SER A 304 7.62 -9.74 21.24
CA SER A 304 8.65 -9.08 20.44
C SER A 304 8.08 -7.85 19.74
N ALA A 305 8.64 -6.66 20.01
CA ALA A 305 8.25 -5.42 19.34
C ALA A 305 8.49 -5.43 17.83
N VAL A 306 9.28 -6.38 17.32
CA VAL A 306 9.59 -6.52 15.90
C VAL A 306 8.34 -6.92 15.11
N ILE A 307 7.44 -7.71 15.72
CA ILE A 307 6.15 -8.10 15.14
C ILE A 307 5.26 -6.88 14.85
N LEU A 308 5.51 -5.74 15.51
CA LEU A 308 4.77 -4.49 15.35
C LEU A 308 5.19 -3.71 14.10
N ILE A 309 6.44 -3.88 13.67
CA ILE A 309 7.06 -3.03 12.65
C ILE A 309 6.57 -3.42 11.26
N VAL A 310 6.39 -4.73 11.02
CA VAL A 310 5.90 -5.27 9.75
C VAL A 310 4.50 -4.73 9.39
N PRO A 311 3.46 -4.86 10.24
CA PRO A 311 2.15 -4.27 9.98
C PRO A 311 2.23 -2.77 9.73
N LEU A 312 3.01 -2.06 10.54
CA LEU A 312 3.06 -0.60 10.48
C LEU A 312 3.69 -0.12 9.16
N GLY A 313 4.66 -0.86 8.60
CA GLY A 313 5.27 -0.53 7.30
C GLY A 313 4.31 -0.66 6.12
N ILE A 314 3.27 -1.49 6.25
CA ILE A 314 2.26 -1.74 5.21
C ILE A 314 1.05 -0.81 5.42
N VAL A 315 0.62 -0.63 6.67
CA VAL A 315 -0.58 0.12 7.04
C VAL A 315 -0.47 1.64 6.82
N LEU A 316 0.74 2.18 6.62
CA LEU A 316 0.93 3.57 6.25
C LEU A 316 0.46 3.90 4.82
N ASP A 317 0.43 2.92 3.93
CA ASP A 317 0.17 3.10 2.48
C ASP A 317 -1.15 3.83 2.20
N ASP A 318 -2.26 3.29 2.70
CA ASP A 318 -3.61 3.85 2.46
C ASP A 318 -3.75 5.29 2.97
N ALA A 319 -3.15 5.58 4.13
CA ALA A 319 -3.16 6.91 4.72
C ALA A 319 -2.32 7.89 3.88
N ILE A 320 -1.18 7.46 3.34
CA ILE A 320 -0.36 8.24 2.42
C ILE A 320 -1.14 8.59 1.15
N HIS A 321 -1.80 7.61 0.53
CA HIS A 321 -2.62 7.84 -0.65
C HIS A 321 -3.79 8.80 -0.38
N TYR A 322 -4.48 8.63 0.75
CA TYR A 322 -5.55 9.51 1.19
C TYR A 322 -5.08 10.96 1.39
N PHE A 323 -4.07 11.17 2.22
CA PHE A 323 -3.62 12.51 2.57
C PHE A 323 -2.86 13.20 1.44
N ALA A 324 -2.23 12.46 0.53
CA ALA A 324 -1.66 13.07 -0.67
C ALA A 324 -2.75 13.70 -1.56
N ARG A 325 -3.93 13.06 -1.68
CA ARG A 325 -5.08 13.64 -2.39
C ARG A 325 -5.68 14.83 -1.67
N TYR A 326 -5.78 14.73 -0.35
CA TYR A 326 -6.22 15.84 0.50
C TYR A 326 -5.29 17.06 0.35
N LEU A 327 -3.96 16.86 0.38
CA LEU A 327 -2.99 17.95 0.22
C LEU A 327 -2.99 18.51 -1.20
N LYS A 328 -3.15 17.65 -2.24
CA LYS A 328 -3.31 18.12 -3.63
C LYS A 328 -4.53 19.03 -3.75
N SER A 329 -5.64 18.70 -3.09
CA SER A 329 -6.87 19.49 -3.16
C SER A 329 -6.82 20.77 -2.34
N LYS A 330 -6.26 20.72 -1.13
CA LYS A 330 -6.01 21.90 -0.27
C LYS A 330 -5.10 22.93 -0.93
N ARG A 331 -4.12 22.49 -1.74
CA ARG A 331 -3.16 23.37 -2.42
C ARG A 331 -3.66 23.92 -3.76
N GLY A 332 -4.62 23.26 -4.38
CA GLY A 332 -4.98 23.51 -5.78
C GLY A 332 -6.44 23.91 -6.03
N TYR A 333 -7.39 23.41 -5.25
CA TYR A 333 -8.81 23.49 -5.60
C TYR A 333 -9.69 24.11 -4.50
N PHE A 334 -9.46 23.78 -3.23
CA PHE A 334 -10.39 24.13 -2.15
C PHE A 334 -9.69 24.77 -0.95
N ASN A 335 -10.39 25.71 -0.31
CA ASN A 335 -9.93 26.37 0.92
C ASN A 335 -10.56 25.78 2.19
N ASP A 336 -11.64 25.00 2.06
CA ASP A 336 -12.34 24.37 3.17
C ASP A 336 -11.94 22.89 3.35
N VAL A 337 -11.88 22.47 4.61
CA VAL A 337 -11.47 21.12 5.02
C VAL A 337 -12.44 20.05 4.48
N GLU A 338 -13.73 20.36 4.42
CA GLU A 338 -14.77 19.43 3.99
C GLU A 338 -14.60 19.04 2.51
N SER A 339 -14.50 20.02 1.62
CA SER A 339 -14.30 19.77 0.19
C SER A 339 -13.00 19.02 -0.09
N CYS A 340 -11.95 19.27 0.72
CA CYS A 340 -10.70 18.52 0.61
C CYS A 340 -10.88 17.02 0.93
N HIS A 341 -11.62 16.68 2.01
CA HIS A 341 -11.93 15.30 2.36
C HIS A 341 -12.87 14.62 1.35
N ARG A 342 -13.87 15.34 0.85
CA ARG A 342 -14.76 14.84 -0.22
C ARG A 342 -13.97 14.50 -1.48
N PHE A 343 -13.05 15.37 -1.89
CA PHE A 343 -12.16 15.11 -3.03
C PHE A 343 -11.26 13.90 -2.80
N ALA A 344 -10.65 13.78 -1.61
CA ALA A 344 -9.82 12.62 -1.26
C ALA A 344 -10.64 11.31 -1.33
N LEU A 345 -11.81 11.26 -0.70
CA LEU A 345 -12.68 10.08 -0.74
C LEU A 345 -13.15 9.71 -2.14
N ALA A 346 -13.59 10.70 -2.93
CA ALA A 346 -13.99 10.46 -4.30
C ALA A 346 -12.83 9.86 -5.12
N SER A 347 -11.60 10.37 -4.93
CA SER A 347 -10.44 10.00 -5.74
C SER A 347 -9.76 8.69 -5.34
N VAL A 348 -9.63 8.38 -4.06
CA VAL A 348 -8.89 7.18 -3.59
C VAL A 348 -9.70 6.23 -2.73
N GLY A 349 -10.97 6.52 -2.45
CA GLY A 349 -11.82 5.63 -1.65
C GLY A 349 -11.91 4.21 -2.20
N ARG A 350 -12.37 4.05 -3.45
CA ARG A 350 -12.46 2.75 -4.10
C ARG A 350 -11.09 2.07 -4.29
N PRO A 351 -10.02 2.76 -4.75
CA PRO A 351 -8.68 2.18 -4.77
C PRO A 351 -8.21 1.63 -3.42
N ILE A 352 -8.35 2.38 -2.33
CA ILE A 352 -7.96 1.92 -0.97
C ILE A 352 -8.75 0.67 -0.57
N TRP A 353 -10.05 0.62 -0.84
CA TRP A 353 -10.84 -0.58 -0.55
C TRP A 353 -10.45 -1.79 -1.42
N ALA A 354 -10.04 -1.52 -2.66
CA ALA A 354 -9.56 -2.53 -3.58
C ALA A 354 -8.22 -3.14 -3.12
N THR A 355 -7.26 -2.29 -2.76
CA THR A 355 -5.96 -2.71 -2.23
C THR A 355 -6.13 -3.48 -0.93
N THR A 356 -6.98 -3.00 -0.02
CA THR A 356 -7.34 -3.70 1.23
C THR A 356 -7.80 -5.14 0.97
N GLN A 357 -8.73 -5.37 0.04
CA GLN A 357 -9.21 -6.72 -0.28
C GLN A 357 -8.10 -7.62 -0.83
N ILE A 358 -7.24 -7.08 -1.68
CA ILE A 358 -6.12 -7.82 -2.26
C ILE A 358 -5.08 -8.17 -1.18
N LEU A 359 -4.73 -7.22 -0.31
CA LEU A 359 -3.80 -7.46 0.80
C LEU A 359 -4.35 -8.53 1.77
N ILE A 360 -5.63 -8.44 2.14
CA ILE A 360 -6.28 -9.43 3.00
C ILE A 360 -6.22 -10.82 2.34
N ALA A 361 -6.48 -10.92 1.04
CA ALA A 361 -6.39 -12.20 0.33
C ALA A 361 -4.99 -12.82 0.40
N GLY A 362 -3.94 -12.05 0.12
CA GLY A 362 -2.56 -12.55 0.19
C GLY A 362 -2.13 -12.93 1.61
N LEU A 363 -2.43 -12.10 2.60
CA LEU A 363 -2.07 -12.34 3.99
C LEU A 363 -2.90 -13.47 4.62
N LEU A 364 -4.14 -13.68 4.18
CA LEU A 364 -4.97 -14.79 4.65
C LEU A 364 -4.34 -16.12 4.30
N VAL A 365 -3.74 -16.26 3.10
CA VAL A 365 -3.01 -17.48 2.72
C VAL A 365 -1.82 -17.73 3.67
N LEU A 366 -1.07 -16.68 4.00
CA LEU A 366 0.06 -16.78 4.93
C LEU A 366 -0.35 -17.05 6.38
N SER A 367 -1.61 -16.80 6.76
CA SER A 367 -2.11 -17.11 8.10
C SER A 367 -2.21 -18.62 8.39
N PHE A 368 -2.08 -19.45 7.34
CA PHE A 368 -2.03 -20.91 7.46
C PHE A 368 -0.60 -21.46 7.34
N SER A 369 0.42 -20.60 7.31
CA SER A 369 1.83 -21.03 7.25
C SER A 369 2.23 -21.80 8.51
N GLU A 370 3.05 -22.84 8.32
CA GLU A 370 3.63 -23.64 9.42
C GLU A 370 4.65 -22.83 10.25
N ASN A 371 5.26 -21.80 9.65
CA ASN A 371 6.18 -20.92 10.35
C ASN A 371 5.41 -19.93 11.24
N THR A 372 5.57 -20.08 12.56
CA THR A 372 4.85 -19.27 13.56
C THR A 372 5.08 -17.77 13.42
N LEU A 373 6.28 -17.33 13.03
CA LEU A 373 6.59 -15.92 12.82
C LEU A 373 5.81 -15.38 11.61
N VAL A 374 5.81 -16.10 10.50
CA VAL A 374 5.07 -15.73 9.27
C VAL A 374 3.57 -15.73 9.53
N GLN A 375 3.06 -16.74 10.24
CA GLN A 375 1.66 -16.85 10.61
C GLN A 375 1.19 -15.68 11.50
N GLN A 376 1.93 -15.38 12.58
CA GLN A 376 1.58 -14.29 13.49
C GLN A 376 1.65 -12.93 12.80
N ALA A 377 2.73 -12.68 12.05
CA ALA A 377 2.90 -11.44 11.31
C ALA A 377 1.78 -11.23 10.28
N SER A 378 1.37 -12.28 9.56
CA SER A 378 0.31 -12.19 8.56
C SER A 378 -1.06 -11.94 9.17
N LEU A 379 -1.42 -12.65 10.25
CA LEU A 379 -2.70 -12.46 10.95
C LEU A 379 -2.84 -11.04 11.53
N ILE A 380 -1.80 -10.55 12.21
CA ILE A 380 -1.79 -9.22 12.81
C ILE A 380 -1.88 -8.15 11.70
N THR A 381 -1.08 -8.29 10.63
CA THR A 381 -1.09 -7.35 9.51
C THR A 381 -2.44 -7.31 8.82
N LEU A 382 -3.06 -8.48 8.57
CA LEU A 382 -4.37 -8.58 7.92
C LEU A 382 -5.44 -7.80 8.69
N LEU A 383 -5.52 -8.01 10.01
CA LEU A 383 -6.48 -7.31 10.87
C LEU A 383 -6.16 -5.82 10.97
N ALA A 384 -4.88 -5.44 11.03
CA ALA A 384 -4.45 -4.06 11.09
C ALA A 384 -4.78 -3.28 9.81
N VAL A 385 -4.60 -3.87 8.63
CA VAL A 385 -4.96 -3.28 7.34
C VAL A 385 -6.49 -3.09 7.23
N LEU A 386 -7.28 -4.07 7.67
CA LEU A 386 -8.74 -3.94 7.72
C LEU A 386 -9.18 -2.79 8.63
N LEU A 387 -8.61 -2.67 9.82
CA LEU A 387 -8.95 -1.60 10.75
C LEU A 387 -8.44 -0.23 10.26
N ALA A 388 -7.27 -0.19 9.64
CA ALA A 388 -6.70 1.04 9.07
C ALA A 388 -7.54 1.59 7.93
N SER A 389 -7.93 0.74 6.97
CA SER A 389 -8.80 1.14 5.87
C SER A 389 -10.16 1.65 6.38
N TYR A 390 -10.73 1.02 7.42
CA TYR A 390 -11.92 1.55 8.09
C TYR A 390 -11.69 2.94 8.68
N ILE A 391 -10.58 3.16 9.39
CA ILE A 391 -10.24 4.48 9.96
C ILE A 391 -10.08 5.52 8.85
N VAL A 392 -9.37 5.21 7.78
CA VAL A 392 -9.07 6.15 6.68
C VAL A 392 -10.30 6.47 5.84
N LEU A 393 -11.14 5.48 5.54
CA LEU A 393 -12.29 5.65 4.64
C LEU A 393 -13.56 6.13 5.34
N VAL A 394 -13.71 5.84 6.63
CA VAL A 394 -14.95 6.15 7.37
C VAL A 394 -14.70 7.19 8.44
N TRP A 395 -13.76 6.88 9.34
CA TRP A 395 -13.64 7.58 10.60
C TRP A 395 -12.98 8.96 10.43
N LEU A 396 -11.83 9.03 9.76
CA LEU A 396 -11.11 10.28 9.47
C LEU A 396 -11.97 11.30 8.72
N PRO A 397 -12.63 10.96 7.58
CA PRO A 397 -13.51 11.89 6.90
C PRO A 397 -14.71 12.30 7.75
N ALA A 398 -15.31 11.39 8.52
CA ALA A 398 -16.43 11.71 9.40
C ALA A 398 -16.07 12.72 10.52
N LEU A 399 -14.79 12.89 10.86
CA LEU A 399 -14.35 13.98 11.74
C LEU A 399 -14.12 15.30 10.99
N GLY A 400 -13.82 15.22 9.69
CA GLY A 400 -13.44 16.35 8.84
C GLY A 400 -14.59 17.03 8.08
N LEU A 401 -15.69 16.34 7.77
CA LEU A 401 -16.85 16.98 7.13
C LEU A 401 -17.64 17.78 8.17
N LYS A 402 -18.15 18.97 7.84
CA LYS A 402 -18.96 19.73 8.80
C LYS A 402 -20.30 19.05 8.99
N LYS A 403 -20.82 19.10 10.22
CA LYS A 403 -22.20 18.71 10.52
C LYS A 403 -23.11 19.42 9.52
N ALA A 404 -23.80 18.66 8.66
CA ALA A 404 -24.80 19.24 7.78
C ALA A 404 -25.72 20.11 8.65
N LYS A 405 -25.72 21.43 8.41
CA LYS A 405 -26.73 22.29 9.01
C LYS A 405 -28.04 21.75 8.47
N ASN A 406 -28.81 21.09 9.32
CA ASN A 406 -30.20 20.80 9.05
C ASN A 406 -30.87 22.16 8.79
N ASN A 407 -30.99 22.53 7.52
CA ASN A 407 -32.00 23.48 7.09
C ASN A 407 -33.32 22.72 7.23
N ARG A 408 -33.90 22.77 8.43
CA ARG A 408 -35.31 22.51 8.65
C ARG A 408 -36.10 23.75 8.28
#